data_AF-A0A212LLR5-F1
#
_entry.id   AF-A0A212LLR5-F1
#
_cell.length_a   1.000
_cell.length_b   1.000
_cell.length_c   1.000
_cell.angle_alpha   90.00
_cell.angle_beta   90.00
_cell.angle_gamma   90.00
#
_symmetry.space_group_name_H-M   'P 1'
#
loop_
_entity.id
_entity.type
_entity.pdbx_description
1 polymer ?
#
loop_
_entity_poly.entity_id
_entity_poly.type
_entity_poly.pdbx_seq_one_letter_code
_entity_poly.pdbx_strand_id
1 'polypeptide(L)' 'MVNNKIYLKVSEDDPDVAYLYLPGHPGERKENIIKAQIRLYDIIKNYKGPDIYLDIDQKDNVIGIEILG' A
#
# COMPACT_ATOMS: atom_id res chain seq x y z
N MET A 1 -16.30 -11.51 -6.00
CA MET A 1 -16.71 -10.83 -4.75
C MET A 1 -15.58 -9.91 -4.35
N VAL A 2 -15.86 -8.65 -4.01
CA VAL A 2 -14.83 -7.74 -3.48
C VAL A 2 -14.45 -8.25 -2.09
N ASN A 3 -13.18 -8.56 -1.88
CA ASN A 3 -12.67 -8.94 -0.56
C ASN A 3 -12.64 -7.67 0.31
N ASN A 4 -13.58 -7.53 1.26
CA ASN A 4 -13.70 -6.35 2.13
C ASN A 4 -12.74 -6.37 3.33
N LYS A 5 -11.69 -7.20 3.28
CA LYS A 5 -10.76 -7.34 4.39
C LYS A 5 -9.66 -6.32 4.25
N ILE A 6 -9.46 -5.55 5.32
CA ILE A 6 -8.24 -4.79 5.56
C ILE A 6 -7.39 -5.64 6.51
N TYR A 7 -6.11 -5.82 6.18
CA TYR A 7 -5.18 -6.47 7.11
C TYR A 7 -3.77 -5.92 6.96
N LEU A 8 -3.07 -5.86 8.09
CA LEU A 8 -1.68 -5.38 8.18
C LEU A 8 -0.75 -6.59 8.23
N LYS A 9 0.35 -6.52 7.48
CA LYS A 9 1.46 -7.45 7.56
C LYS A 9 2.73 -6.66 7.86
N VAL A 10 3.32 -6.89 9.03
CA VAL A 10 4.66 -6.37 9.35
C VAL A 10 5.68 -7.24 8.62
N SER A 11 6.72 -6.62 8.07
CA SER A 11 7.79 -7.34 7.38
C SER A 11 8.51 -8.28 8.34
N GLU A 12 8.82 -9.49 7.87
CA GLU A 12 9.57 -10.48 8.65
C GLU A 12 11.07 -10.10 8.73
N ASP A 13 11.55 -9.32 7.76
CA ASP A 13 12.95 -8.91 7.64
C ASP A 13 13.22 -7.54 8.28
N ASP A 14 12.20 -6.70 8.44
CA ASP A 14 12.31 -5.35 9.00
C ASP A 14 11.06 -4.97 9.82
N PRO A 15 11.13 -4.91 11.17
CA PRO A 15 9.98 -4.62 12.02
C PRO A 15 9.42 -3.19 11.85
N ASP A 16 10.21 -2.28 11.26
CA ASP A 16 9.82 -0.88 11.01
C ASP A 16 9.15 -0.72 9.63
N VAL A 17 8.90 -1.82 8.92
CA VAL A 17 8.19 -1.84 7.64
C VAL A 17 6.92 -2.66 7.75
N ALA A 18 5.80 -2.09 7.30
CA ALA A 18 4.53 -2.81 7.25
C ALA A 18 3.73 -2.49 5.98
N TYR A 19 2.96 -3.48 5.52
CA TYR A 19 2.06 -3.34 4.38
C TYR A 19 0.61 -3.54 4.80
N LEU A 20 -0.24 -2.58 4.49
CA LEU A 20 -1.68 -2.64 4.68
C LEU A 20 -2.36 -3.03 3.37
N TYR A 21 -2.94 -4.22 3.34
CA TYR A 21 -3.75 -4.69 2.23
C TYR A 21 -5.15 -4.10 2.34
N LEU A 22 -5.61 -3.41 1.29
CA LEU A 22 -6.93 -2.77 1.25
C LEU A 22 -7.95 -3.61 0.46
N PRO A 23 -9.26 -3.31 0.57
CA PRO A 23 -10.27 -3.95 -0.23
C PRO A 23 -9.99 -3.82 -1.72
N GLY A 24 -10.15 -4.93 -2.44
CA GLY A 24 -9.82 -4.99 -3.87
C GLY A 24 -8.39 -5.46 -4.16
N HIS A 25 -7.49 -5.48 -3.18
CA HIS A 25 -6.19 -6.13 -3.35
C HIS A 25 -6.40 -7.64 -3.58
N PRO A 26 -5.86 -8.23 -4.67
CA PRO A 26 -6.16 -9.61 -5.05
C PRO A 26 -5.31 -10.65 -4.29
N GLY A 27 -4.71 -10.24 -3.16
CA GLY A 27 -3.80 -11.04 -2.34
C GLY A 27 -2.33 -10.99 -2.79
N GLU A 28 -1.47 -11.67 -2.03
CA GLU A 28 -0.04 -11.81 -2.32
C GLU A 28 0.20 -12.63 -3.60
N ARG A 29 1.34 -12.41 -4.26
CA ARG A 29 1.86 -13.22 -5.39
C ARG A 29 1.08 -13.15 -6.70
N LYS A 30 0.30 -12.08 -6.92
CA LYS A 30 -0.19 -11.76 -8.26
C LYS A 30 0.69 -10.69 -8.91
N GLU A 31 1.13 -10.97 -10.11
CA GLU A 31 1.93 -10.04 -10.91
C GLU A 31 1.03 -8.98 -11.56
N ASN A 32 1.60 -7.82 -11.88
CA ASN A 32 0.97 -6.75 -12.67
C ASN A 32 -0.34 -6.17 -12.10
N ILE A 33 -0.55 -6.25 -10.77
CA ILE A 33 -1.72 -5.65 -10.12
C ILE A 33 -1.56 -4.13 -10.02
N ILE A 34 -0.36 -3.69 -9.65
CA ILE A 34 -0.03 -2.30 -9.35
C ILE A 34 0.35 -1.62 -10.67
N LYS A 35 -0.40 -0.58 -11.03
CA LYS A 35 -0.13 0.30 -12.17
C LYS A 35 0.90 1.37 -11.83
N ALA A 36 0.83 1.89 -10.61
CA ALA A 36 1.71 2.94 -10.13
C ALA A 36 1.83 2.89 -8.61
N GLN A 37 2.94 3.41 -8.10
CA GLN A 37 3.16 3.65 -6.69
C GLN A 37 3.42 5.14 -6.47
N ILE A 38 2.75 5.73 -5.48
CA ILE A 38 2.86 7.16 -5.18
C ILE A 38 3.33 7.34 -3.75
N ARG A 39 4.46 8.03 -3.56
CA ARG A 39 4.92 8.42 -2.23
C ARG A 39 4.11 9.62 -1.74
N LEU A 40 3.58 9.55 -0.53
CA LEU A 40 2.69 10.57 0.02
C LEU A 40 3.40 11.92 0.21
N TYR A 41 4.69 11.90 0.54
CA TYR A 41 5.56 13.08 0.63
C TYR A 41 5.62 13.90 -0.67
N ASP A 42 5.51 13.25 -1.83
CA ASP A 42 5.65 13.92 -3.13
C ASP A 42 4.39 14.71 -3.51
N ILE A 43 3.24 14.35 -2.92
CA ILE A 43 1.94 14.92 -3.28
C ILE A 43 1.33 15.80 -2.17
N ILE A 44 1.71 15.61 -0.91
CA ILE A 44 1.24 16.44 0.21
C ILE A 44 2.36 17.37 0.68
N LYS A 45 2.20 18.67 0.42
CA LYS A 45 3.14 19.69 0.87
C LYS A 45 3.24 19.69 2.39
N ASN A 46 4.49 19.67 2.90
CA ASN A 46 4.81 19.67 4.33
C ASN A 46 4.22 18.47 5.11
N TYR A 47 4.01 17.33 4.46
CA TYR A 47 3.59 16.10 5.14
C TYR A 47 4.52 15.77 6.33
N LYS A 48 3.91 15.33 7.44
CA LYS A 48 4.58 14.92 8.68
C LYS A 48 4.02 13.56 9.07
N GLY A 49 4.88 12.56 9.12
CA GLY A 49 4.50 11.19 9.45
C GLY A 49 5.51 10.17 8.93
N PRO A 50 5.19 8.87 9.09
CA PRO A 50 5.99 7.79 8.51
C PRO A 50 6.02 7.94 6.99
N ASP A 51 7.02 7.34 6.36
CA ASP A 51 7.09 7.29 4.91
C ASP A 51 6.00 6.35 4.39
N ILE A 52 5.16 6.85 3.50
CA ILE A 52 3.99 6.13 3.02
C ILE A 52 4.01 6.08 1.51
N TYR A 53 3.84 4.88 0.97
CA TYR A 53 3.64 4.63 -0.45
C TYR A 53 2.26 4.05 -0.69
N LEU A 54 1.56 4.60 -1.69
CA LEU A 54 0.23 4.18 -2.11
C LEU A 54 0.32 3.35 -3.39
N ASP A 55 -0.17 2.12 -3.34
CA ASP A 55 -0.24 1.24 -4.51
C ASP A 55 -1.57 1.43 -5.24
N ILE A 56 -1.48 1.84 -6.50
CA ILE A 56 -2.61 2.17 -7.36
C ILE A 56 -2.85 1.05 -8.36
N ASP A 57 -4.10 0.57 -8.45
CA ASP A 57 -4.49 -0.47 -9.41
C ASP A 57 -4.73 0.08 -10.83
N GLN A 58 -5.03 -0.82 -11.77
CA GLN A 58 -5.34 -0.48 -13.16
C GLN A 58 -6.62 0.36 -13.34
N LYS A 59 -7.43 0.51 -12.29
CA LYS A 59 -8.69 1.27 -12.27
C LYS A 59 -8.57 2.53 -11.40
N ASP A 60 -7.36 2.96 -11.08
CA ASP A 60 -7.04 4.13 -10.27
C ASP A 60 -7.56 4.07 -8.82
N ASN A 61 -7.73 2.87 -8.26
CA ASN A 61 -8.02 2.67 -6.84
C ASN A 61 -6.73 2.47 -6.05
N VAL A 62 -6.68 3.02 -4.83
CA VAL A 62 -5.66 2.64 -3.84
C VAL A 62 -6.02 1.25 -3.30
N ILE A 63 -5.15 0.28 -3.53
CA ILE A 63 -5.36 -1.12 -3.10
C ILE A 63 -4.34 -1.58 -2.05
N GLY A 64 -3.31 -0.78 -1.77
CA GLY A 64 -2.31 -1.09 -0.76
C GLY A 64 -1.60 0.15 -0.24
N ILE A 65 -1.07 0.03 0.97
CA ILE A 65 -0.28 1.08 1.63
C ILE A 65 0.96 0.42 2.22
N GLU A 66 2.13 0.84 1.77
CA GLU A 66 3.41 0.51 2.40
C GLU A 66 3.79 1.64 3.36
N ILE A 67 4.18 1.26 4.58
CA ILE A 67 4.49 2.15 5.70
C ILE A 67 5.91 1.82 6.14
N LEU A 68 6.80 2.81 6.11
CA LEU A 68 8.16 2.71 6.63
C LEU A 68 8.34 3.74 7.76
N GLY A 69 8.77 3.30 8.94
CA GLY A 69 9.15 4.20 10.03
C GLY A 69 9.12 3.62 11.42
#